data_AF-A0A383AKE6-F1
#
_entry.id   AF-A0A383AKE6-F1
#
_cell.length_a   1.000
_cell.length_b   1.000
_cell.length_c   1.000
_cell.angle_alpha   90.00
_cell.angle_beta   90.00
_cell.angle_gamma   90.00
#
_symmetry.space_group_name_H-M   'P 1'
#
loop_
_entity.id
_entity.type
_entity.pdbx_description
1 polymer ?
#
loop_
_entity_poly.entity_id
_entity_poly.type
_entity_poly.pdbx_seq_one_letter_code
_entity_poly.pdbx_strand_id
1 'polypeptide(L)'
;LRRQIMELLMQGGWLVEGTDPMDGIARIDAQCTEGDTAYSDVYHQIYALRDFHRSGHWSEVLRVMEQVIGEEVLPHPQKIARLWFPQYTAHTTPMHQDFVHFQVSIETYTLWGPVGDCPIELGGLAVLPGSHKIGQVREHHFSLGAGGLAVDEEDLAGTWLSTNYEAGDALIFPSLTVHQALPNYTEDRLRVSLDNRYQARDRPIAQHMLQPHLQGISGFTWEQCYTGWEDEELQYYWKDLGLEVVPMSTQ
;
A
#
# COMPACT_ATOMS: atom_id res chain seq x y z
N LEU A 1 -1.97 9.63 -13.00
CA LEU A 1 -2.23 9.06 -11.67
C LEU A 1 -2.51 10.08 -10.57
N ARG A 2 -1.55 10.89 -10.06
CA ARG A 2 -1.80 11.81 -8.93
C ARG A 2 -3.08 12.63 -9.08
N ARG A 3 -3.21 13.36 -10.19
CA ARG A 3 -4.40 14.19 -10.46
C ARG A 3 -5.71 13.40 -10.42
N GLN A 4 -5.77 12.21 -11.03
CA GLN A 4 -6.97 11.35 -10.99
C GLN A 4 -7.34 10.96 -9.55
N ILE A 5 -6.36 10.59 -8.73
CA ILE A 5 -6.60 10.27 -7.31
C ILE A 5 -7.11 11.51 -6.57
N MET A 6 -6.42 12.65 -6.70
CA MET A 6 -6.78 13.87 -6.00
C MET A 6 -8.16 14.41 -6.41
N GLU A 7 -8.56 14.26 -7.68
CA GLU A 7 -9.89 14.63 -8.15
C GLU A 7 -10.98 13.76 -7.52
N LEU A 8 -10.76 12.45 -7.37
CA LEU A 8 -11.69 11.57 -6.66
C LEU A 8 -11.75 11.90 -5.17
N LEU A 9 -10.63 12.26 -4.55
CA LEU A 9 -10.61 12.74 -3.16
C LEU A 9 -11.41 14.05 -3.00
N MET A 10 -11.27 15.00 -3.93
CA MET A 10 -12.08 16.22 -3.95
C MET A 10 -13.57 15.91 -4.10
N GLN A 11 -13.94 15.03 -5.04
CA GLN A 11 -15.33 14.59 -5.25
C GLN A 11 -15.91 13.86 -4.03
N GLY A 12 -15.08 13.08 -3.35
CA GLY A 12 -15.40 12.43 -2.07
C GLY A 12 -15.45 13.38 -0.88
N GLY A 13 -15.13 14.67 -1.06
CA GLY A 13 -15.13 15.68 0.00
C GLY A 13 -13.97 15.55 0.98
N TRP A 14 -12.84 14.97 0.59
CA TRP A 14 -11.67 14.86 1.48
C TRP A 14 -10.75 16.07 1.37
N LEU A 15 -10.92 16.86 0.31
CA LEU A 15 -10.16 18.09 0.05
C LEU A 15 -11.06 19.32 0.15
N VAL A 16 -10.47 20.49 0.38
CA VAL A 16 -11.17 21.77 0.46
C VAL A 16 -11.68 22.20 -0.91
N GLU A 17 -12.99 22.34 -1.06
CA GLU A 17 -13.65 22.73 -2.31
C GLU A 17 -13.12 24.07 -2.84
N GLY A 18 -12.94 24.16 -4.17
CA GLY A 18 -12.46 25.37 -4.84
C GLY A 18 -10.94 25.57 -4.86
N THR A 19 -10.17 24.68 -4.24
CA THR A 19 -8.70 24.62 -4.35
C THR A 19 -8.27 23.75 -5.54
N ASP A 20 -7.01 23.87 -6.01
CA ASP A 20 -6.49 22.89 -6.98
C ASP A 20 -6.32 21.54 -6.25
N PRO A 21 -6.95 20.43 -6.71
CA PRO A 21 -6.76 19.13 -6.08
C PRO A 21 -5.29 18.72 -5.93
N MET A 22 -4.41 19.21 -6.80
CA MET A 22 -2.98 18.90 -6.72
C MET A 22 -2.28 19.46 -5.48
N ASP A 23 -2.80 20.55 -4.90
CA ASP A 23 -2.29 21.13 -3.65
C ASP A 23 -2.56 20.19 -2.45
N GLY A 24 -3.55 19.30 -2.56
CA GLY A 24 -3.87 18.30 -1.55
C GLY A 24 -4.30 18.87 -0.22
N ILE A 25 -4.95 20.04 -0.23
CA ILE A 25 -5.47 20.73 0.96
C ILE A 25 -6.65 19.92 1.51
N ALA A 26 -6.41 19.18 2.59
CA ALA A 26 -7.34 18.27 3.23
C ALA A 26 -8.40 19.02 4.04
N ARG A 27 -9.61 18.46 4.03
CA ARG A 27 -10.69 18.86 4.93
C ARG A 27 -10.59 18.04 6.22
N ILE A 28 -10.06 18.65 7.28
CA ILE A 28 -9.72 17.97 8.55
C ILE A 28 -10.94 17.30 9.21
N ASP A 29 -12.12 17.90 9.13
CA ASP A 29 -13.37 17.35 9.67
C ASP A 29 -13.91 16.14 8.87
N ALA A 30 -13.31 15.82 7.72
CA ALA A 30 -13.62 14.63 6.93
C ALA A 30 -12.63 13.46 7.14
N GLN A 31 -11.77 13.54 8.15
CA GLN A 31 -10.86 12.45 8.55
C GLN A 31 -11.63 11.13 8.70
N CYS A 32 -11.09 10.08 8.06
CA CYS A 32 -11.57 8.71 8.15
C CYS A 32 -10.40 7.74 7.89
N THR A 33 -10.59 6.46 8.20
CA THR A 33 -9.61 5.40 8.02
C THR A 33 -10.24 4.10 7.51
N GLU A 34 -9.40 3.14 7.16
CA GLU A 34 -9.83 1.76 6.88
C GLU A 34 -10.73 1.23 8.02
N GLY A 35 -11.88 0.68 7.66
CA GLY A 35 -12.95 0.31 8.59
C GLY A 35 -14.16 1.24 8.52
N ASP A 36 -13.96 2.51 8.13
CA ASP A 36 -15.06 3.44 7.91
C ASP A 36 -15.68 3.24 6.51
N THR A 37 -17.01 3.29 6.44
CA THR A 37 -17.71 3.30 5.14
C THR A 37 -17.32 4.50 4.29
N ALA A 38 -17.19 5.68 4.92
CA ALA A 38 -16.74 6.90 4.26
C ALA A 38 -15.34 6.76 3.61
N TYR A 39 -14.46 5.96 4.21
CA TYR A 39 -13.16 5.64 3.62
C TYR A 39 -13.32 4.76 2.39
N SER A 40 -14.04 3.64 2.54
CA SER A 40 -14.19 2.63 1.48
C SER A 40 -14.89 3.17 0.24
N ASP A 41 -15.92 4.00 0.41
CA ASP A 41 -16.70 4.58 -0.70
C ASP A 41 -15.84 5.42 -1.67
N VAL A 42 -14.85 6.15 -1.15
CA VAL A 42 -13.92 6.95 -1.97
C VAL A 42 -12.73 6.09 -2.40
N TYR A 43 -12.20 5.27 -1.50
CA TYR A 43 -11.06 4.40 -1.78
C TYR A 43 -11.32 3.46 -2.95
N HIS A 44 -12.50 2.85 -3.06
CA HIS A 44 -12.81 1.91 -4.14
C HIS A 44 -13.02 2.60 -5.50
N GLN A 45 -13.37 3.88 -5.52
CA GLN A 45 -13.34 4.67 -6.77
C GLN A 45 -11.89 4.87 -7.25
N ILE A 46 -10.97 5.14 -6.33
CA ILE A 46 -9.54 5.23 -6.63
C ILE A 46 -9.00 3.87 -7.06
N TYR A 47 -9.39 2.81 -6.36
CA TYR A 47 -9.01 1.44 -6.68
C TYR A 47 -9.48 1.01 -8.07
N ALA A 48 -10.66 1.47 -8.51
CA ALA A 48 -11.18 1.21 -9.86
C ALA A 48 -10.44 1.98 -10.97
N LEU A 49 -9.50 2.88 -10.65
CA LEU A 49 -8.68 3.53 -11.67
C LEU A 49 -7.75 2.53 -12.36
N ARG A 50 -7.89 2.41 -13.68
CA ARG A 50 -6.96 1.62 -14.51
C ARG A 50 -5.49 2.00 -14.30
N ASP A 51 -5.21 3.30 -14.24
CA ASP A 51 -3.83 3.79 -14.07
C ASP A 51 -3.25 3.47 -12.69
N PHE A 52 -4.11 3.27 -11.67
CA PHE A 52 -3.67 2.81 -10.35
C PHE A 52 -3.15 1.37 -10.46
N HIS A 53 -3.85 0.48 -11.15
CA HIS A 53 -3.38 -0.89 -11.40
C HIS A 53 -2.15 -0.95 -12.30
N ARG A 54 -2.11 -0.13 -13.36
CA ARG A 54 -0.94 -0.02 -14.25
C ARG A 54 0.33 0.41 -13.55
N SER A 55 0.24 1.18 -12.47
CA SER A 55 1.42 1.63 -11.72
C SER A 55 2.32 0.48 -11.23
N GLY A 56 1.73 -0.67 -10.89
CA GLY A 56 2.48 -1.86 -10.50
C GLY A 56 3.03 -2.68 -11.68
N HIS A 57 2.80 -2.24 -12.91
CA HIS A 57 3.20 -2.91 -14.15
C HIS A 57 4.03 -2.00 -15.07
N TRP A 58 4.37 -0.79 -14.63
CA TRP A 58 5.25 0.10 -15.40
C TRP A 58 6.59 -0.59 -15.69
N SER A 59 7.09 -0.42 -16.90
CA SER A 59 8.26 -1.16 -17.39
C SER A 59 9.52 -0.91 -16.54
N GLU A 60 9.63 0.30 -16.01
CA GLU A 60 10.70 0.78 -15.14
C GLU A 60 10.62 0.08 -13.77
N VAL A 61 9.41 -0.06 -13.24
CA VAL A 61 9.14 -0.75 -11.98
C VAL A 61 9.44 -2.24 -12.12
N LEU A 62 8.91 -2.89 -13.15
CA LEU A 62 9.14 -4.32 -13.38
C LEU A 62 10.62 -4.63 -13.57
N ARG A 63 11.35 -3.80 -14.33
CA ARG A 63 12.78 -3.96 -14.54
C ARG A 63 13.59 -3.87 -13.24
N VAL A 64 13.27 -2.93 -12.37
CA VAL A 64 13.92 -2.81 -11.06
C VAL A 64 13.60 -4.03 -10.19
N MET A 65 12.32 -4.45 -10.16
CA MET A 65 11.93 -5.60 -9.35
C MET A 65 12.54 -6.91 -9.85
N GLU A 66 12.67 -7.10 -11.17
CA GLU A 66 13.38 -8.24 -11.77
C GLU A 66 14.85 -8.28 -11.36
N GLN A 67 15.51 -7.12 -11.26
CA GLN A 67 16.89 -7.03 -10.78
C GLN A 67 17.01 -7.33 -9.29
N VAL A 68 16.05 -6.88 -8.47
CA VAL A 68 16.03 -7.12 -7.02
C VAL A 68 15.74 -8.59 -6.72
N ILE A 69 14.78 -9.19 -7.43
CA ILE A 69 14.32 -10.57 -7.20
C ILE A 69 15.25 -11.58 -7.90
N GLY A 70 15.79 -11.23 -9.07
CA GLY A 70 16.68 -12.10 -9.85
C GLY A 70 15.97 -13.18 -10.69
N GLU A 71 14.64 -13.17 -10.70
CA GLU A 71 13.77 -14.13 -11.39
C GLU A 71 12.63 -13.39 -12.11
N GLU A 72 11.83 -14.11 -12.91
CA GLU A 72 10.62 -13.55 -13.50
C GLU A 72 9.67 -13.08 -12.39
N VAL A 73 9.25 -11.81 -12.46
CA VAL A 73 8.48 -11.18 -11.38
C VAL A 73 6.98 -11.34 -11.61
N LEU A 74 6.26 -11.68 -10.54
CA LEU A 74 4.82 -11.54 -10.41
C LEU A 74 4.50 -10.27 -9.61
N PRO A 75 3.97 -9.22 -10.24
CA PRO A 75 3.25 -8.17 -9.53
C PRO A 75 2.01 -8.81 -8.90
N HIS A 76 1.76 -8.56 -7.62
CA HIS A 76 0.52 -9.01 -6.98
C HIS A 76 -0.67 -8.22 -7.57
N PRO A 77 -1.82 -8.86 -7.83
CA PRO A 77 -2.97 -8.16 -8.37
C PRO A 77 -3.62 -7.24 -7.33
N GLN A 78 -3.64 -7.65 -6.05
CA GLN A 78 -4.02 -6.77 -4.95
C GLN A 78 -3.00 -5.63 -4.82
N LYS A 79 -3.42 -4.41 -5.15
CA LYS A 79 -2.65 -3.18 -4.97
C LYS A 79 -3.13 -2.48 -3.71
N ILE A 80 -2.36 -1.53 -3.19
CA ILE A 80 -2.82 -0.72 -2.06
C ILE A 80 -2.45 0.74 -2.31
N ALA A 81 -3.41 1.65 -2.14
CA ALA A 81 -3.16 3.07 -1.95
C ALA A 81 -3.26 3.37 -0.46
N ARG A 82 -2.37 4.24 0.06
CA ARG A 82 -2.51 4.78 1.42
C ARG A 82 -2.84 6.26 1.31
N LEU A 83 -4.01 6.61 1.83
CA LEU A 83 -4.58 7.95 1.80
C LEU A 83 -4.57 8.47 3.24
N TRP A 84 -3.66 9.39 3.56
CA TRP A 84 -3.41 9.77 4.95
C TRP A 84 -3.69 11.24 5.21
N PHE A 85 -4.72 11.49 6.03
CA PHE A 85 -5.05 12.83 6.48
C PHE A 85 -3.96 13.41 7.38
N PRO A 86 -3.73 14.73 7.31
CA PRO A 86 -2.88 15.44 8.27
C PRO A 86 -3.50 15.39 9.66
N GLN A 87 -2.66 15.46 10.70
CA GLN A 87 -3.05 15.50 12.11
C GLN A 87 -3.86 14.28 12.61
N TYR A 88 -3.97 13.21 11.82
CA TYR A 88 -4.70 12.00 12.17
C TYR A 88 -3.76 10.88 12.68
N THR A 89 -2.92 11.21 13.66
CA THR A 89 -1.73 10.42 13.98
C THR A 89 -2.03 9.08 14.66
N ALA A 90 -3.14 8.96 15.38
CA ALA A 90 -3.50 7.74 16.13
C ALA A 90 -3.75 6.51 15.25
N HIS A 91 -4.06 6.72 13.96
CA HIS A 91 -4.34 5.65 13.01
C HIS A 91 -3.17 5.40 12.04
N THR A 92 -2.03 6.05 12.25
CA THR A 92 -0.84 5.88 11.41
C THR A 92 -0.43 4.40 11.41
N THR A 93 -0.07 3.85 10.26
CA THR A 93 0.39 2.45 10.15
C THR A 93 1.49 2.18 11.17
N PRO A 94 1.25 1.26 12.13
CA PRO A 94 2.19 1.02 13.21
C PRO A 94 3.41 0.24 12.72
N MET A 95 4.37 0.02 13.62
CA MET A 95 5.52 -0.84 13.33
C MET A 95 5.09 -2.29 13.11
N HIS A 96 5.40 -2.87 11.96
CA HIS A 96 4.98 -4.23 11.62
C HIS A 96 5.91 -4.88 10.58
N GLN A 97 5.69 -6.17 10.32
CA GLN A 97 6.22 -6.90 9.17
C GLN A 97 5.08 -7.22 8.21
N ASP A 98 5.27 -6.97 6.91
CA ASP A 98 4.26 -7.25 5.89
C ASP A 98 3.85 -8.73 5.82
N PHE A 99 4.71 -9.65 6.25
CA PHE A 99 4.44 -11.09 6.18
C PHE A 99 3.13 -11.49 6.86
N VAL A 100 2.76 -10.88 7.99
CA VAL A 100 1.52 -11.28 8.69
C VAL A 100 0.25 -10.97 7.89
N HIS A 101 0.31 -9.98 6.99
CA HIS A 101 -0.80 -9.59 6.14
C HIS A 101 -0.87 -10.38 4.83
N PHE A 102 0.28 -10.75 4.25
CA PHE A 102 0.32 -11.34 2.91
C PHE A 102 0.62 -12.84 2.92
N GLN A 103 1.37 -13.32 3.93
CA GLN A 103 1.71 -14.71 4.19
C GLN A 103 2.34 -15.46 3.01
N VAL A 104 2.48 -16.79 3.18
CA VAL A 104 2.95 -17.78 2.20
C VAL A 104 4.43 -17.66 1.82
N SER A 105 4.89 -16.50 1.38
CA SER A 105 6.28 -16.27 0.98
C SER A 105 6.92 -15.11 1.74
N ILE A 106 8.01 -15.41 2.46
CA ILE A 106 8.90 -14.37 3.04
C ILE A 106 9.70 -13.63 1.95
N GLU A 107 9.76 -14.19 0.73
CA GLU A 107 10.39 -13.59 -0.46
C GLU A 107 9.41 -12.72 -1.25
N THR A 108 8.40 -12.18 -0.56
CA THR A 108 7.56 -11.10 -1.07
C THR A 108 8.21 -9.76 -0.76
N TYR A 109 8.29 -8.90 -1.77
CA TYR A 109 8.86 -7.56 -1.68
C TYR A 109 7.76 -6.51 -1.80
N THR A 110 7.84 -5.50 -0.94
CA THR A 110 7.05 -4.28 -1.07
C THR A 110 7.89 -3.23 -1.77
N LEU A 111 7.28 -2.57 -2.76
CA LEU A 111 7.74 -1.31 -3.33
C LEU A 111 6.73 -0.25 -2.92
N TRP A 112 7.17 0.64 -2.04
CA TRP A 112 6.43 1.82 -1.63
C TRP A 112 6.92 3.03 -2.41
N GLY A 113 6.00 3.88 -2.87
CA GLY A 113 6.36 5.15 -3.50
C GLY A 113 5.28 6.21 -3.29
N PRO A 114 5.64 7.48 -3.03
CA PRO A 114 4.67 8.53 -2.87
C PRO A 114 4.09 8.93 -4.23
N VAL A 115 2.80 9.28 -4.24
CA VAL A 115 2.14 9.80 -5.44
C VAL A 115 2.20 11.32 -5.38
N GLY A 116 3.38 11.88 -5.63
CA GLY A 116 3.73 13.29 -5.38
C GLY A 116 4.91 13.39 -4.41
N ASP A 117 5.40 14.61 -4.18
CA ASP A 117 6.50 14.80 -3.23
C ASP A 117 6.03 14.52 -1.79
N CYS A 118 6.89 13.90 -1.00
CA CYS A 118 6.62 13.50 0.37
C CYS A 118 7.79 13.97 1.26
N PRO A 119 7.76 15.24 1.71
CA PRO A 119 8.69 15.69 2.73
C PRO A 119 8.39 14.94 4.05
N ILE A 120 9.37 14.86 4.93
CA ILE A 120 9.32 13.98 6.11
C ILE A 120 8.12 14.27 7.03
N GLU A 121 7.70 15.52 7.13
CA GLU A 121 6.53 15.95 7.89
C GLU A 121 5.20 15.46 7.31
N LEU A 122 5.16 15.09 6.02
CA LEU A 122 3.98 14.50 5.37
C LEU A 122 3.84 13.00 5.71
N GLY A 123 4.83 12.42 6.38
CA GLY A 123 4.76 11.08 6.93
C GLY A 123 5.11 9.99 5.92
N GLY A 124 6.35 10.00 5.41
CA GLY A 124 6.88 8.90 4.59
C GLY A 124 7.06 7.58 5.38
N LEU A 125 7.74 6.58 4.80
CA LEU A 125 8.05 5.36 5.55
C LEU A 125 9.38 5.47 6.31
N ALA A 126 9.40 4.84 7.48
CA ALA A 126 10.61 4.55 8.24
C ALA A 126 10.84 3.04 8.28
N VAL A 127 12.10 2.63 8.20
CA VAL A 127 12.50 1.22 8.26
C VAL A 127 13.53 1.02 9.36
N LEU A 128 13.54 -0.19 9.95
CA LEU A 128 14.61 -0.64 10.82
C LEU A 128 15.61 -1.47 10.01
N PRO A 129 16.79 -0.93 9.64
CA PRO A 129 17.72 -1.61 8.74
C PRO A 129 18.21 -2.94 9.31
N GLY A 130 18.24 -3.98 8.45
CA GLY A 130 18.71 -5.31 8.83
C GLY A 130 17.73 -6.15 9.65
N SER A 131 16.57 -5.61 10.06
CA SER A 131 15.54 -6.34 10.81
C SER A 131 15.06 -7.62 10.10
N HIS A 132 14.97 -7.62 8.77
CA HIS A 132 14.61 -8.80 7.97
C HIS A 132 15.63 -9.95 8.05
N LYS A 133 16.90 -9.67 8.40
CA LYS A 133 17.97 -10.70 8.43
C LYS A 133 17.86 -11.65 9.62
N ILE A 134 16.98 -11.36 10.57
CA ILE A 134 16.65 -12.27 11.66
C ILE A 134 15.94 -13.52 11.11
N GLY A 135 15.25 -13.39 9.97
CA GLY A 135 14.62 -14.52 9.28
C GLY A 135 13.42 -15.10 10.03
N GLN A 136 12.83 -14.31 10.94
CA GLN A 136 11.69 -14.73 11.76
C GLN A 136 10.56 -13.71 11.68
N VAL A 137 9.34 -14.23 11.71
CA VAL A 137 8.13 -13.46 11.91
C VAL A 137 8.04 -13.13 13.40
N ARG A 138 7.93 -11.85 13.72
CA ARG A 138 7.75 -11.35 15.08
C ARG A 138 6.31 -11.54 15.53
N GLU A 139 6.11 -11.62 16.84
CA GLU A 139 4.77 -11.59 17.41
C GLU A 139 4.13 -10.22 17.09
N HIS A 140 2.85 -10.26 16.70
CA HIS A 140 2.08 -9.06 16.42
C HIS A 140 0.87 -9.00 17.36
N HIS A 141 0.56 -7.81 17.87
CA HIS A 141 -0.60 -7.53 18.70
C HIS A 141 -1.52 -6.50 18.00
N PHE A 142 -2.76 -6.36 18.47
CA PHE A 142 -3.74 -5.45 17.88
C PHE A 142 -3.32 -3.97 17.96
N SER A 143 -3.55 -3.21 16.90
CA SER A 143 -3.34 -1.76 16.83
C SER A 143 -4.47 -1.06 16.08
N LEU A 144 -4.67 0.24 16.35
CA LEU A 144 -5.68 1.08 15.69
C LEU A 144 -5.25 1.60 14.31
N GLY A 145 -3.97 1.46 13.95
CA GLY A 145 -3.46 1.96 12.68
C GLY A 145 -3.77 1.04 11.50
N ALA A 146 -3.63 1.56 10.27
CA ALA A 146 -3.89 0.79 9.06
C ALA A 146 -3.08 -0.52 9.05
N GLY A 147 -3.73 -1.64 8.71
CA GLY A 147 -3.18 -3.00 8.88
C GLY A 147 -3.56 -3.67 10.21
N GLY A 148 -3.88 -2.91 11.26
CA GLY A 148 -4.49 -3.41 12.50
C GLY A 148 -3.57 -4.23 13.42
N LEU A 149 -2.29 -4.40 13.06
CA LEU A 149 -1.33 -5.23 13.78
C LEU A 149 0.00 -4.50 13.96
N ALA A 150 0.62 -4.66 15.13
CA ALA A 150 1.89 -4.03 15.48
C ALA A 150 2.85 -5.01 16.17
N VAL A 151 4.14 -4.80 15.99
CA VAL A 151 5.23 -5.45 16.75
C VAL A 151 5.57 -4.57 17.96
N ASP A 152 5.99 -5.17 19.07
CA ASP A 152 6.43 -4.42 20.25
C ASP A 152 7.82 -3.78 20.05
N GLU A 153 7.95 -2.51 20.46
CA GLU A 153 9.21 -1.76 20.33
C GLU A 153 10.34 -2.37 21.18
N GLU A 154 9.99 -2.96 22.32
CA GLU A 154 10.96 -3.57 23.25
C GLU A 154 11.74 -4.74 22.62
N ASP A 155 11.19 -5.37 21.58
CA ASP A 155 11.80 -6.47 20.83
C ASP A 155 12.71 -6.02 19.68
N LEU A 156 12.83 -4.71 19.49
CA LEU A 156 13.52 -4.08 18.38
C LEU A 156 14.77 -3.35 18.87
N ALA A 157 15.89 -3.61 18.19
CA ALA A 157 17.14 -2.89 18.40
C ALA A 157 17.62 -2.29 17.09
N GLY A 158 18.13 -1.07 17.14
CA GLY A 158 18.74 -0.39 16.00
C GLY A 158 18.28 1.06 15.87
N THR A 159 18.65 1.67 14.75
CA THR A 159 18.30 3.05 14.43
C THR A 159 17.34 3.06 13.25
N TRP A 160 16.17 3.65 13.46
CA TRP A 160 15.19 3.88 12.40
C TRP A 160 15.75 4.85 11.36
N LEU A 161 15.60 4.51 10.08
CA LEU A 161 15.99 5.36 8.97
C LEU A 161 14.76 5.76 8.15
N SER A 162 14.72 7.03 7.74
CA SER A 162 13.74 7.60 6.83
C SER A 162 14.38 8.78 6.08
N THR A 163 13.67 9.34 5.11
CA THR A 163 14.11 10.46 4.28
C THR A 163 12.92 11.25 3.75
N ASN A 164 13.18 12.40 3.15
CA ASN A 164 12.25 13.01 2.20
C ASN A 164 12.26 12.20 0.91
N TYR A 165 11.10 12.16 0.24
CA TYR A 165 10.93 11.51 -1.06
C TYR A 165 10.35 12.50 -2.07
N GLU A 166 10.71 12.34 -3.32
CA GLU A 166 10.13 13.06 -4.45
C GLU A 166 9.27 12.11 -5.31
N ALA A 167 8.40 12.68 -6.14
CA ALA A 167 7.64 11.89 -7.10
C ALA A 167 8.58 11.10 -8.04
N GLY A 168 8.52 9.77 -7.96
CA GLY A 168 9.41 8.87 -8.71
C GLY A 168 10.38 8.08 -7.83
N ASP A 169 10.58 8.52 -6.59
CA ASP A 169 11.32 7.73 -5.61
C ASP A 169 10.54 6.48 -5.19
N ALA A 170 11.27 5.44 -4.81
CA ALA A 170 10.71 4.20 -4.28
C ALA A 170 11.58 3.64 -3.16
N LEU A 171 10.91 3.06 -2.16
CA LEU A 171 11.52 2.28 -1.10
C LEU A 171 11.14 0.80 -1.30
N ILE A 172 12.13 -0.06 -1.42
CA ILE A 172 11.95 -1.50 -1.67
C ILE A 172 12.47 -2.29 -0.47
N PHE A 173 11.66 -3.22 0.07
CA PHE A 173 12.06 -4.07 1.18
C PHE A 173 11.33 -5.42 1.18
N PRO A 174 11.96 -6.51 1.68
CA PRO A 174 11.30 -7.80 1.83
C PRO A 174 10.33 -7.81 3.01
N SER A 175 9.38 -8.74 2.99
CA SER A 175 8.22 -8.79 3.89
C SER A 175 8.54 -8.94 5.39
N LEU A 176 9.75 -9.38 5.73
CA LEU A 176 10.25 -9.45 7.11
C LEU A 176 10.90 -8.15 7.61
N THR A 177 10.97 -7.10 6.79
CA THR A 177 11.51 -5.81 7.23
C THR A 177 10.51 -5.13 8.16
N VAL A 178 10.96 -4.85 9.38
CA VAL A 178 10.19 -4.05 10.33
C VAL A 178 10.20 -2.60 9.84
N HIS A 179 9.00 -2.08 9.61
CA HIS A 179 8.79 -0.75 9.06
C HIS A 179 7.51 -0.13 9.64
N GLN A 180 7.38 1.20 9.54
CA GLN A 180 6.19 1.95 9.96
C GLN A 180 5.99 3.17 9.07
N ALA A 181 4.77 3.70 9.03
CA ALA A 181 4.56 5.03 8.50
C ALA A 181 4.96 6.08 9.56
N LEU A 182 5.59 7.16 9.12
CA LEU A 182 5.75 8.34 9.96
C LEU A 182 4.40 9.09 10.04
N PRO A 183 4.07 9.74 11.16
CA PRO A 183 2.85 10.52 11.26
C PRO A 183 2.87 11.72 10.30
N ASN A 184 1.70 12.05 9.76
CA ASN A 184 1.53 13.27 8.97
C ASN A 184 1.28 14.46 9.90
N TYR A 185 2.33 15.27 10.11
CA TYR A 185 2.35 16.45 10.96
C TYR A 185 2.10 17.76 10.20
N THR A 186 1.86 17.70 8.90
CA THR A 186 1.48 18.90 8.16
C THR A 186 0.16 19.47 8.69
N GLU A 187 -0.06 20.75 8.47
CA GLU A 187 -1.29 21.43 8.91
C GLU A 187 -2.51 20.88 8.17
N ASP A 188 -2.39 20.71 6.85
CA ASP A 188 -3.53 20.51 5.96
C ASP A 188 -3.19 19.67 4.70
N ARG A 189 -2.04 19.01 4.60
CA ARG A 189 -1.66 18.28 3.38
C ARG A 189 -2.01 16.80 3.49
N LEU A 190 -2.77 16.27 2.53
CA LEU A 190 -3.07 14.84 2.43
C LEU A 190 -1.91 14.09 1.76
N ARG A 191 -1.45 12.99 2.39
CA ARG A 191 -0.45 12.08 1.81
C ARG A 191 -1.14 11.02 0.95
N VAL A 192 -0.65 10.83 -0.28
CA VAL A 192 -1.01 9.69 -1.12
C VAL A 192 0.24 8.89 -1.44
N SER A 193 0.21 7.59 -1.21
CA SER A 193 1.27 6.66 -1.61
C SER A 193 0.71 5.36 -2.18
N LEU A 194 1.55 4.62 -2.87
CA LEU A 194 1.28 3.29 -3.39
C LEU A 194 2.14 2.28 -2.67
N ASP A 195 1.57 1.11 -2.41
CA ASP A 195 2.25 -0.01 -1.81
C ASP A 195 2.01 -1.24 -2.72
N ASN A 196 2.94 -1.49 -3.62
CA ASN A 196 2.85 -2.57 -4.60
C ASN A 196 3.69 -3.77 -4.14
N ARG A 197 3.13 -4.99 -4.26
CA ARG A 197 3.82 -6.22 -3.84
C ARG A 197 4.27 -7.03 -5.04
N TYR A 198 5.41 -7.68 -4.89
CA TYR A 198 6.07 -8.47 -5.93
C TYR A 198 6.69 -9.72 -5.32
N GLN A 199 6.73 -10.80 -6.08
CA GLN A 199 7.48 -12.00 -5.74
C GLN A 199 8.02 -12.64 -7.02
N ALA A 200 8.91 -13.61 -6.90
CA ALA A 200 9.23 -14.48 -8.02
C ALA A 200 7.98 -15.27 -8.45
N ARG A 201 7.74 -15.38 -9.76
CA ARG A 201 6.53 -15.97 -10.34
C ARG A 201 6.33 -17.44 -9.96
N ASP A 202 7.42 -18.16 -9.73
CA ASP A 202 7.41 -19.58 -9.34
C ASP A 202 7.12 -19.80 -7.84
N ARG A 203 7.07 -18.74 -7.03
CA ARG A 203 6.74 -18.82 -5.61
C ARG A 203 5.22 -18.91 -5.42
N PRO A 204 4.74 -19.65 -4.42
CA PRO A 204 3.32 -19.70 -4.11
C PRO A 204 2.79 -18.34 -3.68
N ILE A 205 1.53 -18.04 -4.00
CA ILE A 205 0.84 -16.81 -3.61
C ILE A 205 -0.36 -17.14 -2.71
N ALA A 206 -0.59 -16.30 -1.71
CA ALA A 206 -1.74 -16.47 -0.84
C ALA A 206 -3.05 -16.15 -1.56
N GLN A 207 -4.08 -16.98 -1.35
CA GLN A 207 -5.37 -16.87 -2.06
C GLN A 207 -6.02 -15.50 -1.88
N HIS A 208 -5.94 -14.90 -0.70
CA HIS A 208 -6.53 -13.59 -0.42
C HIS A 208 -5.82 -12.45 -1.19
N MET A 209 -4.54 -12.62 -1.54
CA MET A 209 -3.80 -11.64 -2.36
C MET A 209 -4.24 -11.60 -3.82
N LEU A 210 -5.12 -12.52 -4.23
CA LEU A 210 -5.79 -12.52 -5.53
C LEU A 210 -7.12 -11.76 -5.52
N GLN A 211 -7.51 -11.16 -4.38
CA GLN A 211 -8.75 -10.40 -4.21
C GLN A 211 -8.47 -8.89 -4.18
N PRO A 212 -9.48 -8.03 -4.41
CA PRO A 212 -9.31 -6.60 -4.22
C PRO A 212 -9.03 -6.24 -2.75
N HIS A 213 -8.23 -5.19 -2.54
CA HIS A 213 -7.98 -4.69 -1.19
C HIS A 213 -9.29 -4.26 -0.50
N LEU A 214 -9.44 -4.62 0.78
CA LEU A 214 -10.64 -4.42 1.60
C LEU A 214 -11.89 -5.20 1.14
N GLN A 215 -11.76 -6.21 0.28
CA GLN A 215 -12.91 -7.06 -0.11
C GLN A 215 -13.65 -7.65 1.11
N GLY A 216 -12.92 -8.17 2.09
CA GLY A 216 -13.53 -8.81 3.28
C GLY A 216 -14.36 -7.86 4.15
N ILE A 217 -14.17 -6.54 3.99
CA ILE A 217 -14.87 -5.49 4.75
C ILE A 217 -16.00 -4.88 3.93
N SER A 218 -15.72 -4.56 2.66
CA SER A 218 -16.63 -3.82 1.77
C SER A 218 -17.47 -4.69 0.84
N GLY A 219 -17.04 -5.93 0.58
CA GLY A 219 -17.59 -6.77 -0.48
C GLY A 219 -17.14 -6.38 -1.90
N PHE A 220 -16.21 -5.44 -2.06
CA PHE A 220 -15.76 -4.95 -3.37
C PHE A 220 -15.15 -6.06 -4.23
N THR A 221 -15.51 -6.13 -5.51
CA THR A 221 -15.10 -7.20 -6.43
C THR A 221 -14.26 -6.71 -7.61
N TRP A 222 -13.59 -7.63 -8.30
CA TRP A 222 -12.84 -7.33 -9.52
C TRP A 222 -13.76 -6.86 -10.66
N GLU A 223 -14.97 -7.41 -10.77
CA GLU A 223 -15.96 -6.98 -11.76
C GLU A 223 -16.35 -5.51 -11.55
N GLN A 224 -16.50 -5.09 -10.28
CA GLN A 224 -16.72 -3.68 -9.95
C GLN A 224 -15.50 -2.83 -10.28
N CYS A 225 -14.28 -3.28 -9.92
CA CYS A 225 -13.02 -2.59 -10.24
C CYS A 225 -12.84 -2.32 -11.74
N TYR A 226 -13.15 -3.30 -12.59
CA TYR A 226 -12.95 -3.20 -14.03
C TYR A 226 -14.09 -2.47 -14.77
N THR A 227 -15.14 -2.05 -14.04
CA THR A 227 -16.26 -1.34 -14.66
C THR A 227 -15.77 -0.05 -15.31
N GLY A 228 -16.00 0.10 -16.62
CA GLY A 228 -15.62 1.28 -17.40
C GLY A 228 -14.17 1.29 -17.91
N TRP A 229 -13.41 0.20 -17.72
CA TRP A 229 -12.10 0.07 -18.35
C TRP A 229 -12.26 -0.12 -19.87
N GLU A 230 -11.40 0.53 -20.64
CA GLU A 230 -11.43 0.51 -22.12
C GLU A 230 -10.80 -0.75 -22.73
N ASP A 231 -10.03 -1.51 -21.94
CA ASP A 231 -9.43 -2.78 -22.34
C ASP A 231 -9.22 -3.74 -21.16
N GLU A 232 -8.87 -4.96 -21.54
CA GLU A 232 -8.79 -6.13 -20.66
C GLU A 232 -7.35 -6.51 -20.29
N GLU A 233 -6.34 -5.72 -20.68
CA GLU A 233 -4.90 -6.05 -20.59
C GLU A 233 -4.48 -6.57 -19.20
N LEU A 234 -4.94 -5.90 -18.15
CA LEU A 234 -4.65 -6.25 -16.76
C LEU A 234 -5.84 -6.91 -16.05
N GLN A 235 -6.94 -7.18 -16.74
CA GLN A 235 -8.08 -7.82 -16.11
C GLN A 235 -7.78 -9.30 -15.87
N TYR A 236 -7.70 -9.69 -14.60
CA TYR A 236 -7.44 -11.07 -14.19
C TYR A 236 -6.15 -11.70 -14.79
N TYR A 237 -5.16 -10.88 -15.18
CA TYR A 237 -3.95 -11.35 -15.89
C TYR A 237 -3.23 -12.53 -15.19
N TRP A 238 -3.35 -12.62 -13.87
CA TRP A 238 -2.72 -13.65 -13.06
C TRP A 238 -3.34 -15.05 -13.24
N LYS A 239 -4.60 -15.15 -13.72
CA LYS A 239 -5.29 -16.43 -13.91
C LYS A 239 -4.61 -17.31 -14.95
N ASP A 240 -3.96 -16.70 -15.93
CA ASP A 240 -3.31 -17.42 -17.04
C ASP A 240 -1.84 -17.77 -16.74
N LEU A 241 -1.34 -17.43 -15.54
CA LEU A 241 0.07 -17.59 -15.19
C LEU A 241 0.42 -18.94 -14.58
N GLY A 242 -0.56 -19.79 -14.26
CA GLY A 242 -0.35 -21.12 -13.67
C GLY A 242 0.22 -21.08 -12.24
N LEU A 243 -0.17 -20.07 -11.45
CA LEU A 243 0.36 -19.85 -10.10
C LEU A 243 -0.05 -20.96 -9.12
N GLU A 244 0.87 -21.33 -8.22
CA GLU A 244 0.51 -22.11 -7.03
C GLU A 244 -0.20 -21.21 -6.03
N VAL A 245 -1.48 -21.47 -5.77
CA VAL A 245 -2.31 -20.68 -4.86
C VAL A 245 -2.50 -21.44 -3.55
N VAL A 246 -2.11 -20.81 -2.44
CA VAL A 246 -2.15 -21.40 -1.10
C VAL A 246 -3.16 -20.64 -0.23
N PRO A 247 -4.07 -21.31 0.49
CA PRO A 247 -4.96 -20.65 1.44
C PRO A 247 -4.17 -19.95 2.56
N MET A 248 -4.71 -18.85 3.09
CA MET A 248 -4.14 -18.18 4.26
C MET A 248 -4.08 -19.16 5.44
N SER A 249 -2.95 -19.16 6.15
CA SER A 249 -2.80 -19.92 7.38
C SER A 249 -3.53 -19.17 8.50
N THR A 250 -4.55 -19.80 9.07
CA THR A 250 -5.15 -19.39 10.34
C THR A 250 -4.27 -19.93 11.46
N GLN A 251 -3.22 -19.21 11.83
CA GLN A 251 -2.56 -19.45 13.11
C GLN A 251 -3.38 -18.81 14.24
#